data_AF-A0A2T4YZ66-F1
#
_entry.id   AF-A0A2T4YZ66-F1
#
_cell.length_a   1.000
_cell.length_b   1.000
_cell.length_c   1.000
_cell.angle_alpha   90.00
_cell.angle_beta   90.00
_cell.angle_gamma   90.00
#
_symmetry.space_group_name_H-M   'P 1'
#
loop_
_entity.id
_entity.type
_entity.pdbx_description
1 polymer ?
#
loop_
_entity_poly.entity_id
_entity_poly.type
_entity_poly.pdbx_seq_one_letter_code
_entity_poly.pdbx_strand_id
1 'polypeptide(L)'
;MKPLDFNHLFEQLHQDNKQKKPQITVRMPTEDINKLNELTTKLNVSRNRLFSLLIQLAYHDFSSFSKLATAIQVRKEQDISRIPVRLPPSDHQMIEWMSDKLNLSQNDLIIHLTRLAHNAYQLYEKN
;
A
#
# COMPACT_ATOMS: atom_id res chain seq x y z
N MET A 1 -12.41 -16.82 21.26
CA MET A 1 -12.37 -15.96 20.06
C MET A 1 -12.48 -16.87 18.84
N LYS A 2 -13.47 -16.67 17.96
CA LYS A 2 -13.56 -17.44 16.71
C LYS A 2 -12.49 -16.90 15.74
N PRO A 3 -11.76 -17.75 15.01
CA PRO A 3 -10.85 -17.28 13.98
C PRO A 3 -11.66 -16.52 12.92
N LEU A 4 -11.19 -15.34 12.50
CA LEU A 4 -11.76 -14.67 11.34
C LEU A 4 -11.57 -15.60 10.14
N ASP A 5 -12.66 -15.91 9.45
CA ASP A 5 -12.65 -16.73 8.24
C ASP A 5 -12.18 -15.87 7.06
N PHE A 6 -10.86 -15.85 6.86
CA PHE A 6 -10.19 -15.05 5.83
C PHE A 6 -10.63 -15.42 4.41
N ASN A 7 -11.03 -16.66 4.18
CA ASN A 7 -11.50 -17.11 2.88
C ASN A 7 -12.86 -16.49 2.53
N HIS A 8 -13.73 -16.34 3.52
CA HIS A 8 -15.05 -15.75 3.31
C HIS A 8 -14.99 -14.24 3.06
N LEU A 9 -14.04 -13.53 3.70
CA LEU A 9 -13.76 -12.13 3.36
C LEU A 9 -13.19 -12.02 1.94
N PHE A 10 -12.21 -12.87 1.59
CA PHE A 10 -11.58 -12.88 0.28
C PHE A 10 -12.58 -13.14 -0.86
N GLU A 11 -13.51 -14.09 -0.68
CA GLU A 11 -14.57 -14.39 -1.65
C GLU A 11 -15.59 -13.24 -1.81
N GLN A 12 -15.95 -12.54 -0.74
CA GLN A 12 -16.82 -11.36 -0.83
C GLN A 12 -16.15 -10.20 -1.58
N LEU A 13 -14.83 -10.03 -1.46
CA LEU A 13 -14.07 -8.95 -2.10
C LEU A 13 -13.90 -9.14 -3.62
N HIS A 14 -13.98 -10.39 -4.10
CA HIS A 14 -13.85 -10.71 -5.53
C HIS A 14 -15.17 -10.65 -6.32
N GLN A 15 -16.31 -10.47 -5.67
CA GLN A 15 -17.61 -10.36 -6.37
C GLN A 15 -17.91 -8.96 -6.93
N ASP A 16 -17.17 -7.91 -6.55
CA ASP A 16 -17.54 -6.52 -6.88
C ASP A 16 -16.86 -5.94 -8.13
N ASN A 17 -16.80 -6.73 -9.21
CA ASN A 17 -16.18 -6.33 -10.48
C ASN A 17 -17.01 -5.35 -11.35
N LYS A 18 -18.07 -4.71 -10.79
CA LYS A 18 -18.93 -3.74 -11.50
C LYS A 18 -18.99 -2.35 -10.87
N GLN A 19 -18.35 -2.10 -9.73
CA GLN A 19 -18.36 -0.78 -9.08
C GLN A 19 -17.19 0.11 -9.54
N LYS A 20 -17.41 1.43 -9.59
CA LYS A 20 -16.35 2.41 -9.81
C LYS A 20 -15.30 2.24 -8.72
N LYS A 21 -14.08 1.85 -9.11
CA LYS A 21 -12.95 1.70 -8.19
C LYS A 21 -12.73 3.02 -7.43
N PRO A 22 -12.77 3.03 -6.09
CA PRO A 22 -12.44 4.22 -5.32
C PRO A 22 -11.06 4.75 -5.71
N GLN A 23 -10.96 6.07 -5.84
CA GLN A 23 -9.73 6.77 -6.20
C GLN A 23 -9.22 7.56 -5.00
N ILE A 24 -7.99 7.25 -4.58
CA ILE A 24 -7.24 8.02 -3.60
C ILE A 24 -6.28 8.91 -4.37
N THR A 25 -6.24 10.21 -4.06
CA THR A 25 -5.19 11.11 -4.58
C THR A 25 -4.06 11.14 -3.58
N VAL A 26 -2.96 10.47 -3.90
CA VAL A 26 -1.81 10.36 -2.99
C VAL A 26 -0.87 11.52 -3.23
N ARG A 27 -0.53 12.23 -2.16
CA ARG A 27 0.48 13.27 -2.14
C ARG A 27 1.79 12.62 -1.73
N MET A 28 2.67 12.39 -2.69
CA MET A 28 3.89 11.61 -2.50
C MET A 28 5.10 12.47 -2.87
N PRO A 29 6.19 12.39 -2.09
CA PRO A 29 7.42 13.06 -2.48
C PRO A 29 8.00 12.53 -3.78
N THR A 30 8.71 13.38 -4.52
CA THR A 30 9.27 13.03 -5.84
C THR A 30 10.20 11.80 -5.76
N GLU A 31 10.98 11.67 -4.69
CA GLU A 31 11.86 10.50 -4.47
C GLU A 31 11.05 9.19 -4.40
N ASP A 32 9.95 9.18 -3.65
CA ASP A 32 9.10 7.99 -3.50
C ASP A 32 8.35 7.66 -4.79
N ILE A 33 8.02 8.66 -5.61
CA ILE A 33 7.47 8.43 -6.95
C ILE A 33 8.50 7.76 -7.85
N ASN A 34 9.77 8.16 -7.77
CA ASN A 34 10.84 7.52 -8.54
C ASN A 34 11.02 6.06 -8.10
N LYS A 35 11.02 5.78 -6.79
CA LYS A 35 11.05 4.41 -6.25
C LYS A 35 9.85 3.59 -6.73
N LEU A 36 8.66 4.18 -6.72
CA LEU A 36 7.44 3.54 -7.22
C LEU A 36 7.57 3.21 -8.71
N ASN A 37 8.04 4.15 -9.53
CA ASN A 37 8.21 3.95 -10.97
C ASN A 37 9.26 2.87 -11.27
N GLU A 38 10.37 2.87 -10.54
CA GLU A 38 11.40 1.83 -10.61
C GLU A 38 10.80 0.46 -10.31
N LEU A 39 10.10 0.31 -9.19
CA LEU A 39 9.42 -0.93 -8.81
C LEU A 39 8.44 -1.41 -9.88
N THR A 40 7.57 -0.53 -10.39
CA THR A 40 6.60 -0.92 -11.42
C THR A 40 7.26 -1.36 -12.72
N THR A 41 8.41 -0.77 -13.06
CA THR A 41 9.18 -1.12 -14.26
C THR A 41 9.88 -2.46 -14.06
N LYS A 42 10.59 -2.62 -12.95
CA LYS A 42 11.36 -3.84 -12.61
C LYS A 42 10.45 -5.07 -12.46
N LEU A 43 9.31 -4.90 -11.80
CA LEU A 43 8.34 -5.97 -11.58
C LEU A 43 7.35 -6.15 -12.74
N ASN A 44 7.41 -5.29 -13.78
CA ASN A 44 6.50 -5.28 -14.91
C ASN A 44 5.01 -5.31 -14.50
N VAL A 45 4.63 -4.44 -13.56
CA VAL A 45 3.26 -4.32 -13.03
C VAL A 45 2.78 -2.87 -13.02
N SER A 46 1.47 -2.66 -13.21
CA SER A 46 0.91 -1.31 -13.05
C SER A 46 0.98 -0.83 -11.59
N ARG A 47 1.05 0.49 -11.37
CA ARG A 47 1.03 1.10 -10.02
C ARG A 47 -0.15 0.63 -9.18
N ASN A 48 -1.35 0.59 -9.75
CA ASN A 48 -2.55 0.14 -9.02
C ASN A 48 -2.42 -1.33 -8.58
N ARG A 49 -1.89 -2.20 -9.46
CA ARG A 49 -1.68 -3.62 -9.12
C ARG A 49 -0.61 -3.76 -8.05
N LEU A 50 0.46 -2.99 -8.13
CA LEU A 50 1.51 -2.97 -7.11
C LEU A 50 0.93 -2.55 -5.75
N PHE A 51 0.16 -1.46 -5.69
CA PHE A 51 -0.48 -1.04 -4.44
C PHE A 51 -1.42 -2.10 -3.87
N SER A 52 -2.28 -2.70 -4.69
CA SER A 52 -3.13 -3.82 -4.26
C SER A 52 -2.32 -4.94 -3.60
N LEU A 53 -1.20 -5.36 -4.22
CA LEU A 53 -0.34 -6.41 -3.67
C LEU A 53 0.28 -5.98 -2.33
N LEU A 54 0.81 -4.76 -2.26
CA LEU A 54 1.44 -4.25 -1.04
C LEU A 54 0.45 -4.12 0.12
N ILE A 55 -0.78 -3.66 -0.16
CA ILE A 55 -1.86 -3.56 0.83
C ILE A 55 -2.22 -4.94 1.37
N GLN A 56 -2.39 -5.92 0.48
CA GLN A 56 -2.74 -7.28 0.88
C GLN A 56 -1.64 -7.94 1.72
N LEU A 57 -0.37 -7.75 1.34
CA LEU A 57 0.78 -8.24 2.12
C LEU A 57 0.87 -7.58 3.49
N ALA A 58 0.74 -6.24 3.55
CA ALA A 58 0.78 -5.49 4.79
C ALA A 58 -0.40 -5.82 5.72
N TYR A 59 -1.58 -6.09 5.15
CA TYR A 59 -2.74 -6.53 5.93
C TYR A 59 -2.55 -7.95 6.48
N HIS A 60 -2.02 -8.86 5.67
CA HIS A 60 -1.76 -10.25 6.07
C HIS A 60 -0.76 -10.34 7.23
N ASP A 61 0.33 -9.57 7.19
CA ASP A 61 1.29 -9.46 8.30
C ASP A 61 1.29 -8.05 8.91
N PHE A 62 0.11 -7.64 9.40
CA PHE A 62 -0.07 -6.31 9.97
C PHE A 62 0.79 -6.06 11.20
N SER A 63 1.09 -7.09 11.99
CA SER A 63 1.93 -6.92 13.20
C SER A 63 3.35 -6.49 12.84
N SER A 64 4.00 -7.19 11.91
CA SER A 64 5.35 -6.82 11.46
C SER A 64 5.33 -5.49 10.73
N PHE A 65 4.34 -5.28 9.85
CA PHE A 65 4.17 -4.02 9.15
C PHE A 65 4.01 -2.85 10.11
N SER A 66 3.21 -2.97 11.18
CA SER A 66 2.97 -1.90 12.14
C SER A 66 4.27 -1.41 12.79
N LYS A 67 5.15 -2.34 13.19
CA LYS A 67 6.46 -2.04 13.78
C LYS A 67 7.34 -1.31 12.78
N LEU A 68 7.38 -1.78 11.53
CA LEU A 68 8.17 -1.18 10.46
C LEU A 68 7.65 0.22 10.09
N ALA A 69 6.33 0.40 9.99
CA ALA A 69 5.70 1.68 9.69
C ALA A 69 6.03 2.71 10.78
N THR A 70 6.00 2.32 12.06
CA THR A 70 6.38 3.22 13.16
C THR A 70 7.87 3.56 13.19
N ALA A 71 8.74 2.69 12.65
CA ALA A 71 10.17 2.93 12.58
C ALA A 71 10.57 3.88 11.42
N ILE A 72 9.75 3.94 10.36
CA ILE A 72 9.99 4.83 9.22
C ILE A 72 9.39 6.19 9.56
N GLN A 73 10.21 7.23 9.69
CA GLN A 73 9.68 8.59 9.73
C GLN A 73 9.42 9.10 8.31
N VAL A 74 8.20 9.59 8.05
CA VAL A 74 7.93 10.41 6.87
C VAL A 74 8.53 11.79 7.12
N ARG A 75 9.65 12.11 6.47
CA ARG A 75 10.22 13.46 6.53
C ARG A 75 9.28 14.41 5.79
N LYS A 76 9.13 15.63 6.30
CA LYS A 76 8.46 16.71 5.56
C LYS A 76 9.33 17.08 4.37
N GLU A 77 8.96 16.61 3.19
CA GLU A 77 9.65 16.96 1.94
C GLU A 77 8.96 18.15 1.27
N GLN A 78 9.75 19.05 0.67
CA GLN A 78 9.26 20.28 0.05
C GLN A 78 8.67 20.05 -1.34
N ASP A 79 9.10 18.98 -2.02
CA ASP A 79 8.65 18.66 -3.38
C ASP A 79 7.65 17.49 -3.36
N ILE A 80 6.36 17.83 -3.46
CA ILE A 80 5.24 16.91 -3.32
C ILE A 80 4.47 16.86 -4.64
N SER A 81 4.39 15.67 -5.22
CA SER A 81 3.63 15.40 -6.43
C SER A 81 2.34 14.64 -6.11
N ARG A 82 1.32 14.80 -6.97
CA ARG A 82 0.01 14.15 -6.81
C ARG A 82 -0.12 12.99 -7.79
N ILE A 83 -0.40 11.80 -7.26
CA ILE A 83 -0.60 10.59 -8.05
C ILE A 83 -1.98 9.98 -7.77
N PRO A 84 -2.80 9.75 -8.80
CA PRO A 84 -4.08 9.07 -8.64
C PRO A 84 -3.85 7.57 -8.49
N VAL A 85 -4.37 6.98 -7.41
CA VAL A 85 -4.35 5.55 -7.14
C VAL A 85 -5.77 5.02 -7.14
N ARG A 86 -6.05 4.06 -8.02
CA ARG A 86 -7.38 3.43 -8.14
C ARG A 86 -7.32 2.03 -7.57
N LEU A 87 -8.01 1.82 -6.46
CA LEU A 87 -8.00 0.57 -5.72
C LEU A 87 -9.35 -0.14 -5.84
N PRO A 88 -9.38 -1.48 -5.82
CA PRO A 88 -10.59 -2.22 -5.49
C PRO A 88 -11.22 -1.72 -4.16
N PRO A 89 -12.55 -1.79 -4.00
CA PRO A 89 -13.21 -1.41 -2.74
C PRO A 89 -12.62 -2.11 -1.50
N SER A 90 -12.22 -3.37 -1.66
CA SER A 90 -11.54 -4.16 -0.63
C SER A 90 -10.28 -3.49 -0.10
N ASP A 91 -9.41 -3.09 -1.02
CA ASP A 91 -8.10 -2.55 -0.70
C ASP A 91 -8.25 -1.13 -0.13
N HIS A 92 -9.30 -0.41 -0.54
CA HIS A 92 -9.66 0.87 0.05
C HIS A 92 -10.08 0.73 1.52
N GLN A 93 -10.96 -0.23 1.83
CA GLN A 93 -11.37 -0.52 3.21
C GLN A 93 -10.18 -0.98 4.07
N MET A 94 -9.26 -1.77 3.51
CA MET A 94 -8.02 -2.18 4.19
C MET A 94 -7.11 -0.98 4.49
N ILE A 95 -6.97 -0.05 3.54
CA ILE A 95 -6.21 1.19 3.77
C ILE A 95 -6.84 2.01 4.88
N GLU A 96 -8.16 2.21 4.87
CA GLU A 96 -8.88 2.94 5.91
C GLU A 96 -8.63 2.33 7.29
N TRP A 97 -8.80 1.01 7.39
CA TRP A 97 -8.58 0.28 8.63
C TRP A 97 -7.13 0.36 9.12
N MET A 98 -6.14 0.13 8.24
CA MET A 98 -4.72 0.19 8.62
C MET A 98 -4.29 1.60 9.02
N SER A 99 -4.80 2.62 8.32
CA SER A 99 -4.53 4.03 8.63
C SER A 99 -5.04 4.39 10.02
N ASP A 100 -6.27 3.96 10.37
CA ASP A 100 -6.84 4.10 11.72
C ASP A 100 -5.96 3.43 12.78
N LYS A 101 -5.58 2.18 12.56
CA LYS A 101 -4.78 1.40 13.53
C LYS A 101 -3.38 1.95 13.78
N LEU A 102 -2.78 2.57 12.77
CA LEU A 102 -1.44 3.13 12.87
C LEU A 102 -1.42 4.61 13.23
N ASN A 103 -2.61 5.24 13.32
CA ASN A 103 -2.73 6.69 13.46
C ASN A 103 -1.93 7.44 12.37
N LEU A 104 -2.02 6.95 11.13
CA LEU A 104 -1.38 7.50 9.95
C LEU A 104 -2.45 8.01 8.98
N SER A 105 -2.11 9.03 8.19
CA SER A 105 -2.98 9.36 7.05
C SER A 105 -2.90 8.25 5.99
N GLN A 106 -3.95 8.08 5.19
CA GLN A 106 -3.93 7.14 4.06
C GLN A 106 -2.77 7.45 3.08
N ASN A 107 -2.37 8.72 2.96
CA ASN A 107 -1.22 9.12 2.16
C ASN A 107 0.08 8.58 2.74
N ASP A 108 0.30 8.79 4.05
CA ASP A 108 1.51 8.31 4.72
C ASP A 108 1.59 6.79 4.64
N LEU A 109 0.48 6.09 4.87
CA LEU A 109 0.41 4.63 4.72
C LEU A 109 0.90 4.17 3.34
N ILE A 110 0.41 4.79 2.26
CA ILE A 110 0.80 4.44 0.89
C ILE A 110 2.29 4.75 0.63
N ILE A 111 2.81 5.83 1.21
CA ILE A 111 4.24 6.15 1.16
C ILE A 111 5.07 5.08 1.89
N HIS A 112 4.67 4.68 3.10
CA HIS A 112 5.34 3.62 3.84
C HIS A 112 5.37 2.30 3.07
N LEU A 113 4.24 1.91 2.47
CA LEU A 113 4.16 0.72 1.63
C LEU A 113 5.16 0.78 0.47
N THR A 114 5.22 1.91 -0.22
CA THR A 114 6.16 2.14 -1.33
C THR A 114 7.61 2.01 -0.87
N ARG A 115 7.97 2.65 0.24
CA ARG A 115 9.33 2.65 0.79
C ARG A 115 9.76 1.26 1.25
N LEU A 116 8.88 0.55 1.94
CA LEU A 116 9.16 -0.82 2.39
C LEU A 116 9.35 -1.77 1.22
N ALA A 117 8.49 -1.68 0.21
CA ALA A 117 8.60 -2.49 -1.00
C ALA A 117 9.92 -2.24 -1.74
N HIS A 118 10.31 -0.98 -1.89
CA HIS A 118 11.55 -0.60 -2.57
C HIS A 118 12.77 -1.12 -1.79
N ASN A 119 12.81 -0.88 -0.48
CA ASN A 119 13.90 -1.39 0.37
C ASN A 119 14.01 -2.91 0.33
N ALA A 120 12.88 -3.63 0.39
CA ALA A 120 12.85 -5.08 0.29
C ALA A 120 13.35 -5.57 -1.06
N TYR A 121 12.94 -4.93 -2.16
CA TYR A 121 13.41 -5.25 -3.51
C TYR A 121 14.92 -5.01 -3.68
N GLN A 122 15.44 -3.91 -3.15
CA GLN A 122 16.87 -3.60 -3.17
C GLN A 122 17.70 -4.61 -2.38
N LEU A 123 17.14 -5.20 -1.30
CA LEU A 123 17.80 -6.27 -0.56
C LEU A 123 17.73 -7.60 -1.32
N TYR A 124 16.62 -7.88 -2.00
CA TYR A 124 16.49 -9.06 -2.85
C TYR A 124 17.52 -9.08 -3.99
N GLU A 125 17.70 -7.97 -4.71
CA GLU A 125 18.66 -7.90 -5.83
C GLU A 125 20.14 -8.00 -5.39
N LYS A 126 20.43 -7.85 -4.09
CA LYS A 126 21.79 -7.92 -3.54
C LYS A 126 22.19 -9.31 -3.07
N ASN A 127 21.25 -10.24 -2.97
CA ASN A 127 21.47 -11.64 -2.54
C ASN A 127 21.26 -12.60 -3.71
#